data_AF-A0A1M7SBU7-F1
#
_entry.id   AF-A0A1M7SBU7-F1
#
_cell.length_a   1.000
_cell.length_b   1.000
_cell.length_c   1.000
_cell.angle_alpha   90.00
_cell.angle_beta   90.00
_cell.angle_gamma   90.00
#
_symmetry.space_group_name_H-M   'P 1'
#
loop_
_entity.id
_entity.type
_entity.pdbx_description
1 polymer ?
#
loop_
_entity_poly.entity_id
_entity_poly.type
_entity_poly.pdbx_seq_one_letter_code
_entity_poly.pdbx_strand_id
1 'polypeptide(L)' 'MSEISIKEQQALLVQEKERIETEQKNITEKIKELMLAEKPQQGIFFAQEIHNLKQKQNRLTVELLFCLNKIKKLSYVSF' A
#
# COMPACT_ATOMS: atom_id res chain seq x y z
N MET A 1 6.83 25.92 -13.49
CA MET A 1 6.57 24.86 -12.50
C MET A 1 5.59 25.43 -11.50
N SER A 2 4.39 24.86 -11.41
CA SER A 2 3.32 25.39 -10.56
C SER A 2 3.68 25.15 -9.09
N GLU A 3 3.79 26.21 -8.29
CA GLU A 3 3.89 26.08 -6.83
C GLU A 3 2.56 25.55 -6.29
N ILE A 4 2.51 24.24 -6.01
CA ILE A 4 1.38 23.63 -5.31
C ILE A 4 1.44 24.09 -3.86
N SER A 5 0.34 24.61 -3.32
CA SER A 5 0.29 25.06 -1.93
C SER A 5 0.54 23.90 -0.96
N ILE A 6 1.02 24.21 0.26
CA ILE A 6 1.26 23.19 1.30
C ILE A 6 -0.01 22.38 1.58
N LYS A 7 -1.20 23.01 1.55
CA LYS A 7 -2.49 22.36 1.75
C LYS A 7 -2.82 21.39 0.63
N GLU A 8 -2.59 21.76 -0.61
CA GLU A 8 -2.80 20.88 -1.76
C GLU A 8 -1.81 19.70 -1.74
N GLN A 9 -0.55 19.94 -1.36
CA GLN A 9 0.44 18.86 -1.19
C GLN A 9 0.00 17.88 -0.09
N GLN A 10 -0.52 18.37 1.03
CA GLN A 10 -1.07 17.53 2.10
C GLN A 10 -2.28 16.71 1.60
N ALA A 11 -3.20 17.33 0.86
CA ALA A 11 -4.36 16.64 0.32
C ALA A 11 -3.98 15.51 -0.63
N LEU A 12 -3.01 15.75 -1.53
CA LEU A 12 -2.49 14.72 -2.45
C LEU A 12 -1.86 13.54 -1.69
N LEU A 13 -1.11 13.81 -0.62
CA LEU A 13 -0.49 12.75 0.20
C LEU A 13 -1.53 11.95 0.99
N VAL A 14 -2.61 12.59 1.45
CA VAL A 14 -3.72 11.90 2.12
C VAL A 14 -4.46 11.00 1.13
N GLN A 15 -4.75 11.49 -0.07
CA GLN A 15 -5.38 10.68 -1.12
C GLN A 15 -4.50 9.47 -1.50
N GLU A 16 -3.20 9.68 -1.64
CA GLU A 16 -2.26 8.60 -1.96
C GLU A 16 -2.15 7.58 -0.81
N LYS A 17 -2.15 8.05 0.45
CA LYS A 17 -2.23 7.18 1.63
C LYS A 17 -3.47 6.28 1.58
N GLU A 18 -4.66 6.84 1.33
CA GLU A 18 -5.92 6.09 1.27
C GLU A 18 -5.92 5.07 0.13
N ARG A 19 -5.36 5.44 -1.03
CA ARG A 19 -5.15 4.52 -2.17
C ARG A 19 -4.28 3.34 -1.77
N ILE A 20 -3.14 3.60 -1.12
CA ILE A 20 -2.20 2.57 -0.67
C ILE A 20 -2.85 1.64 0.37
N GLU A 21 -3.56 2.19 1.36
CA GLU A 21 -4.27 1.42 2.39
C GLU A 21 -5.32 0.48 1.77
N THR A 22 -6.07 0.98 0.78
CA THR A 22 -7.05 0.17 0.04
C THR A 22 -6.36 -0.94 -0.75
N GLU A 23 -5.24 -0.65 -1.41
CA GLU A 23 -4.49 -1.64 -2.17
C GLU A 23 -3.88 -2.73 -1.28
N GLN A 24 -3.36 -2.38 -0.10
CA GLN A 24 -2.88 -3.35 0.89
C GLN A 24 -3.99 -4.28 1.38
N LYS A 25 -5.19 -3.75 1.60
CA LYS A 25 -6.37 -4.56 1.97
C LYS A 25 -6.71 -5.56 0.88
N ASN A 26 -6.79 -5.10 -0.37
CA ASN A 26 -7.10 -5.96 -1.53
C ASN A 26 -6.05 -7.06 -1.72
N ILE A 27 -4.76 -6.75 -1.56
CA ILE A 27 -3.68 -7.74 -1.62
C ILE A 27 -3.84 -8.79 -0.51
N THR A 28 -4.17 -8.35 0.71
CA THR A 28 -4.37 -9.25 1.85
C THR A 28 -5.53 -10.21 1.61
N GLU A 29 -6.65 -9.69 1.08
CA GLU A 29 -7.79 -10.51 0.68
C GLU A 29 -7.40 -11.50 -0.42
N LYS A 30 -6.63 -11.04 -1.42
CA LYS A 30 -6.19 -11.91 -2.51
C LYS A 30 -5.27 -13.04 -2.07
N ILE A 31 -4.35 -12.77 -1.14
CA ILE A 31 -3.49 -13.81 -0.55
C ILE A 31 -4.35 -14.85 0.15
N LYS A 32 -5.37 -14.43 0.92
CA LYS A 32 -6.29 -15.36 1.60
C LYS A 32 -7.05 -16.24 0.60
N GLU A 33 -7.57 -15.65 -0.48
CA GLU A 33 -8.23 -16.40 -1.54
C GLU A 33 -7.31 -17.47 -2.15
N LEU A 34 -6.06 -17.10 -2.47
CA LEU A 34 -5.09 -18.04 -3.05
C LEU A 34 -4.75 -19.18 -2.08
N MET A 35 -4.51 -18.86 -0.81
CA MET A 35 -4.24 -19.88 0.22
C MET A 35 -5.41 -20.85 0.40
N LEU A 36 -6.66 -20.36 0.35
CA LEU A 36 -7.86 -21.20 0.44
C LEU A 36 -8.06 -22.06 -0.82
N ALA A 37 -7.56 -21.60 -1.98
CA ALA A 37 -7.64 -22.33 -3.24
C ALA A 37 -6.57 -23.42 -3.38
N GLU A 38 -5.51 -23.41 -2.55
CA GLU A 38 -4.48 -24.44 -2.57
C GLU A 38 -5.07 -25.82 -2.23
N LYS A 39 -4.68 -26.83 -3.02
CA LYS A 39 -5.02 -28.24 -2.77
C LYS A 39 -3.74 -29.07 -2.86
N PRO A 40 -2.97 -29.17 -1.76
CA PRO A 40 -1.69 -29.85 -1.76
C PRO A 40 -1.77 -31.31 -2.21
N GLN A 41 -2.87 -32.00 -1.87
CA GLN A 41 -3.11 -33.40 -2.26
C GLN A 41 -3.32 -33.56 -3.77
N GLN A 42 -3.67 -32.48 -4.48
CA GLN A 42 -3.86 -32.43 -5.92
C GLN A 42 -2.68 -31.74 -6.63
N GLY A 43 -1.64 -31.35 -5.90
CA GLY A 43 -0.48 -30.63 -6.44
C GLY A 43 -0.77 -29.16 -6.82
N ILE A 44 -1.87 -28.58 -6.33
CA ILE A 44 -2.25 -27.19 -6.64
C ILE A 44 -1.66 -26.27 -5.56
N PHE A 45 -0.74 -25.40 -5.98
CA PHE A 45 -0.04 -24.42 -5.13
C PHE A 45 0.00 -23.06 -5.82
N PHE A 46 -0.03 -21.98 -5.02
CA PHE A 46 0.05 -20.59 -5.50
C PHE A 46 1.21 -19.84 -4.84
N ALA A 47 2.28 -20.57 -4.49
CA ALA A 47 3.40 -20.03 -3.71
C ALA A 47 4.07 -18.83 -4.39
N GLN A 48 4.25 -18.86 -5.71
CA GLN A 48 4.87 -17.76 -6.45
C GLN A 48 3.98 -16.52 -6.48
N GLU A 49 2.68 -16.68 -6.71
CA GLU A 49 1.69 -15.60 -6.72
C GLU A 49 1.58 -14.96 -5.33
N ILE A 50 1.50 -15.78 -4.28
CA ILE A 50 1.49 -15.29 -2.89
C ILE A 50 2.78 -14.54 -2.57
N HIS A 51 3.93 -15.05 -3.00
CA HIS A 51 5.21 -14.39 -2.80
C HIS A 51 5.26 -13.03 -3.50
N ASN A 52 4.83 -12.94 -4.76
CA ASN A 52 4.78 -11.70 -5.51
C ASN A 52 3.83 -10.68 -4.85
N LEU A 53 2.68 -11.14 -4.36
CA LEU A 53 1.73 -10.30 -3.61
C LEU A 53 2.35 -9.76 -2.31
N LYS A 54 3.11 -10.59 -1.58
CA LYS A 54 3.83 -10.15 -0.36
C LYS A 54 4.92 -9.13 -0.67
N GLN A 55 5.67 -9.31 -1.77
CA GLN A 55 6.65 -8.31 -2.21
C GLN A 55 5.97 -6.98 -2.54
N LYS A 56 4.84 -7.02 -3.23
CA LYS A 56 4.04 -5.83 -3.53
C LYS A 56 3.53 -5.16 -2.25
N GLN A 57 3.05 -5.95 -1.28
CA GLN A 57 2.62 -5.44 0.02
C GLN A 57 3.77 -4.72 0.76
N ASN A 58 4.98 -5.29 0.76
CA ASN A 58 6.16 -4.68 1.38
C ASN A 58 6.50 -3.33 0.74
N ARG A 59 6.45 -3.24 -0.59
CA ARG A 59 6.66 -1.98 -1.31
C ARG A 59 5.63 -0.93 -0.87
N LEU A 60 4.35 -1.30 -0.84
CA LEU A 60 3.27 -0.40 -0.41
C LEU A 60 3.43 0.07 1.04
N THR A 61 3.95 -0.77 1.93
CA THR A 61 4.26 -0.37 3.32
C THR A 61 5.29 0.75 3.37
N VAL A 62 6.33 0.69 2.53
CA VAL A 62 7.35 1.75 2.46
C VAL A 62 6.76 3.04 1.89
N GLU A 63 5.95 2.95 0.83
CA GLU A 63 5.25 4.10 0.24
C GLU A 63 4.29 4.75 1.25
N LEU A 64 3.60 3.96 2.06
CA LEU A 64 2.73 4.44 3.14
C LEU A 64 3.52 5.21 4.21
N LEU A 65 4.64 4.64 4.67
CA LEU A 65 5.53 5.30 5.64
C LEU A 65 6.08 6.62 5.10
N PHE A 66 6.41 6.67 3.80
CA PHE A 66 6.81 7.90 3.15
C PHE A 66 5.71 8.97 3.20
N CYS A 67 4.47 8.61 2.84
CA CYS A 67 3.33 9.52 2.90
C CYS A 67 3.10 10.05 4.32
N LEU A 68 3.07 9.16 5.31
CA LEU A 68 2.89 9.52 6.72
C LEU A 68 3.96 10.49 7.21
N ASN A 69 5.23 10.20 6.92
CA ASN A 69 6.35 11.06 7.32
C ASN A 69 6.29 12.43 6.64
N LYS A 70 5.89 12.47 5.37
CA LYS A 70 5.75 13.72 4.62
C LYS A 70 4.59 14.56 5.13
N ILE A 71 3.43 13.97 5.39
CA ILE A 71 2.27 14.63 6.01
C ILE A 71 2.69 15.23 7.35
N LYS A 72 3.30 14.42 8.22
CA LYS A 72 3.79 14.86 9.54
C LYS A 72 4.73 16.06 9.41
N LYS A 73 5.68 16.03 8.48
CA LYS A 73 6.60 17.14 8.22
C LYS A 73 5.84 18.41 7.79
N LEU A 74 4.91 18.31 6.85
CA LEU A 74 4.13 19.47 6.36
C LEU A 74 3.24 20.07 7.47
N SER A 75 2.73 19.24 8.38
CA SER A 75 1.97 19.71 9.54
C SER A 75 2.80 20.55 10.51
N TYR A 76 4.11 20.31 10.64
CA TYR A 76 5.00 21.14 11.48
C TYR A 76 5.40 22.46 10.83
N VAL A 77 5.41 22.56 9.50
CA VAL A 77 5.80 23.79 8.77
C VAL A 77 4.65 24.80 8.72
N SER A 78 3.44 24.42 9.14
CA SER A 78 2.24 25.25 9.09
C SER A 78 1.95 26.04 10.38
N PHE A 79 2.94 26.20 11.27
CA PHE A 79 2.88 27.00 12.50
C PHE A 79 3.76 28.25 12.40
#